data_AF-A0A8T1YZM0-F1
#
_entry.id   AF-A0A8T1YZM0-F1
#
_cell.length_a   1.000
_cell.length_b   1.000
_cell.length_c   1.000
_cell.angle_alpha   90.00
_cell.angle_beta   90.00
_cell.angle_gamma   90.00
#
_symmetry.space_group_name_H-M   'P 1'
#
loop_
_entity.id
_entity.type
_entity.pdbx_description
1 polymer ?
#
loop_
_entity_poly.entity_id
_entity_poly.type
_entity_poly.pdbx_seq_one_letter_code
_entity_poly.pdbx_strand_id
1 'polypeptide(L)'
;MDITSSDGATTFSSSCADNFLSSALSCAVSRRRNEDGESSNTSCNRKVFQTGQIWSFCSGNVDLPLYYGRIQKITFTQAFEQEAIYKLHISRLKAIPFPENVIQWKDKRIPFGCGTFLVRKSVEILTPDDVSLQIVPQTSMDGNEYTILPKIGDVWAIYRFWTSHKEFKDVGYCNYDIVEVLDDALDYKVLALEPAFYNDDEDKNTFFEAAESKHSDCDEEDGPEVIFMIPKSKMLRFSHQIPASRVTKEIRGDLKEVFEVDTKALPSSVRFQFY
;
A
#
# COMPACT_ATOMS: atom_id res chain seq x y z
N MET A 1 1.24 -27.77 64.05
CA MET A 1 1.48 -27.41 62.64
C MET A 1 0.42 -28.13 61.82
N ASP A 2 -0.28 -27.34 61.00
CA ASP A 2 -1.27 -27.68 59.95
C ASP A 2 -2.59 -28.31 60.46
N ILE A 3 -3.76 -27.66 60.56
CA ILE A 3 -4.49 -26.59 59.83
C ILE A 3 -5.01 -26.99 58.42
N THR A 4 -6.35 -27.17 58.37
CA THR A 4 -7.35 -26.98 57.29
C THR A 4 -7.44 -27.98 56.12
N SER A 5 -8.61 -28.57 55.76
CA SER A 5 -9.93 -28.00 55.37
C SER A 5 -9.83 -27.24 54.04
N SER A 6 -10.70 -27.28 53.02
CA SER A 6 -11.90 -28.02 52.61
C SER A 6 -12.11 -27.68 51.12
N ASP A 7 -12.94 -28.47 50.43
CA ASP A 7 -13.74 -28.15 49.24
C ASP A 7 -13.10 -27.74 47.91
N GLY A 8 -13.55 -28.46 46.86
CA GLY A 8 -13.42 -28.07 45.47
C GLY A 8 -14.50 -28.77 44.65
N ALA A 9 -15.71 -28.24 44.70
CA ALA A 9 -16.84 -28.67 43.89
C ALA A 9 -16.99 -27.80 42.63
N THR A 10 -17.48 -28.46 41.57
CA THR A 10 -18.39 -27.94 40.52
C THR A 10 -17.80 -27.25 39.28
N THR A 11 -17.89 -28.01 38.18
CA THR A 11 -18.30 -27.66 36.81
C THR A 11 -18.79 -26.24 36.54
N PHE A 12 -18.32 -25.65 35.44
CA PHE A 12 -19.13 -24.78 34.58
C PHE A 12 -18.99 -25.18 33.10
N SER A 13 -20.11 -25.61 32.55
CA SER A 13 -20.40 -25.68 31.12
C SER A 13 -20.77 -24.28 30.61
N SER A 14 -20.34 -23.91 29.41
CA SER A 14 -21.03 -22.89 28.62
C SER A 14 -20.80 -23.13 27.13
N SER A 15 -21.74 -23.84 26.53
CA SER A 15 -22.04 -23.79 25.11
C SER A 15 -22.62 -22.44 24.75
N CYS A 16 -22.10 -21.79 23.70
CA CYS A 16 -22.90 -21.01 22.77
C CYS A 16 -22.27 -21.16 21.37
N ALA A 17 -22.90 -21.98 20.55
CA ALA A 17 -22.84 -21.83 19.11
C ALA A 17 -23.87 -20.77 18.75
N ASP A 18 -23.45 -19.67 18.13
CA ASP A 18 -24.34 -18.80 17.37
C ASP A 18 -23.55 -18.04 16.28
N ASN A 19 -23.84 -18.41 15.04
CA ASN A 19 -23.84 -17.61 13.80
C ASN A 19 -22.77 -16.52 13.64
N PHE A 20 -21.67 -16.85 12.96
CA PHE A 20 -20.72 -15.90 12.40
C PHE A 20 -21.37 -15.11 11.25
N LEU A 21 -21.99 -13.98 11.57
CA LEU A 21 -22.01 -12.84 10.67
C LEU A 21 -20.64 -12.18 10.75
N SER A 22 -19.95 -12.05 9.61
CA SER A 22 -18.62 -11.44 9.49
C SER A 22 -18.62 -10.01 10.04
N SER A 23 -18.13 -9.81 11.26
CA SER A 23 -17.92 -8.49 11.84
C SER A 23 -16.56 -7.94 11.41
N ALA A 24 -16.56 -6.70 10.92
CA ALA A 24 -15.34 -5.97 10.60
C ALA A 24 -14.56 -5.66 11.88
N LEU A 25 -13.24 -5.84 11.86
CA LEU A 25 -12.39 -5.55 13.02
C LEU A 25 -11.58 -4.27 12.75
N SER A 26 -11.79 -3.25 13.58
CA SER A 26 -10.96 -2.04 13.58
C SER A 26 -9.71 -2.30 14.42
N CYS A 27 -8.52 -2.23 13.82
CA CYS A 27 -7.27 -2.22 14.58
C CYS A 27 -6.85 -0.76 14.82
N ALA A 28 -6.60 -0.40 16.08
CA ALA A 28 -5.91 0.85 16.39
C ALA A 28 -4.41 0.55 16.46
N VAL A 29 -3.59 1.34 15.76
CA VAL A 29 -2.13 1.27 15.90
C VAL A 29 -1.78 1.90 17.25
N SER A 30 -1.13 1.15 18.14
CA SER A 30 -0.74 1.67 19.45
C SER A 30 0.46 2.62 19.34
N ARG A 31 0.35 3.78 20.02
CA ARG A 31 1.42 4.76 20.17
C ARG A 31 2.57 4.13 20.95
N ARG A 32 3.75 3.98 20.34
CA ARG A 32 4.99 3.85 21.13
C ARG A 32 5.26 5.21 21.78
N ARG A 33 5.18 5.28 23.11
CA ARG A 33 5.80 6.39 23.84
C ARG A 33 7.29 6.12 23.81
N ASN A 34 8.06 6.92 23.08
CA ASN A 34 9.48 7.04 23.38
C ASN A 34 9.60 7.71 24.76
N GLU A 35 10.64 7.38 25.52
CA GLU A 35 10.90 7.98 26.84
C GLU A 35 11.27 9.46 26.77
N ASP A 36 11.40 10.02 25.57
CA ASP A 36 11.42 11.46 25.33
C ASP A 36 10.09 11.87 24.70
N GLY A 37 9.36 12.76 25.36
CA GLY A 37 7.93 13.07 25.17
C GLY A 37 7.53 13.72 23.83
N GLU A 38 7.99 13.21 22.71
CA GLU A 38 7.58 13.62 21.37
C GLU A 38 6.68 12.53 20.74
N SER A 39 5.37 12.77 20.84
CA SER A 39 4.37 12.01 20.09
C SER A 39 4.32 12.55 18.67
N SER A 40 5.07 11.95 17.75
CA SER A 40 4.90 12.18 16.32
C SER A 40 3.46 11.82 15.92
N ASN A 41 2.67 12.81 15.53
CA ASN A 41 1.29 12.65 15.08
C ASN A 41 1.28 12.11 13.64
N THR A 42 1.59 10.84 13.44
CA THR A 42 1.20 10.19 12.19
C THR A 42 -0.33 10.05 12.19
N SER A 43 -0.99 10.70 11.23
CA SER A 43 -2.43 10.62 10.97
C SER A 43 -2.93 9.17 11.12
N CYS A 44 -3.69 8.94 12.20
CA CYS A 44 -4.25 7.64 12.57
C CYS A 44 -5.44 7.32 11.66
N ASN A 45 -5.16 6.85 10.45
CA ASN A 45 -6.21 6.20 9.67
C ASN A 45 -6.39 4.78 10.23
N ARG A 46 -7.39 4.59 11.11
CA ARG A 46 -7.68 3.27 11.70
C ARG A 46 -8.04 2.31 10.57
N LYS A 47 -7.16 1.34 10.31
CA LYS A 47 -7.40 0.30 9.31
C LYS A 47 -8.48 -0.66 9.83
N VAL A 48 -9.53 -0.83 9.03
CA VAL A 48 -10.61 -1.78 9.33
C VAL A 48 -10.46 -2.99 8.41
N PHE A 49 -10.17 -4.13 9.00
CA PHE A 49 -9.90 -5.37 8.28
C PHE A 49 -11.14 -6.27 8.24
N GLN A 50 -11.34 -6.86 7.07
CA GLN A 50 -12.39 -7.85 6.80
C GLN A 50 -11.85 -8.99 5.93
N THR A 51 -12.37 -10.19 6.16
CA THR A 51 -12.07 -11.35 5.31
C THR A 51 -12.52 -11.08 3.87
N GLY A 52 -11.68 -11.45 2.90
CA GLY A 52 -11.92 -11.25 1.49
C GLY A 52 -11.36 -9.95 0.92
N GLN A 53 -11.01 -8.97 1.75
CA GLN A 53 -10.34 -7.76 1.29
C GLN A 53 -8.96 -8.09 0.70
N ILE A 54 -8.56 -7.30 -0.30
CA ILE A 54 -7.21 -7.33 -0.86
C ILE A 54 -6.44 -6.15 -0.32
N TRP A 55 -5.22 -6.39 0.14
CA TRP A 55 -4.32 -5.37 0.66
C TRP A 55 -2.96 -5.48 -0.01
N SER A 56 -2.31 -4.33 -0.21
CA SER A 56 -0.90 -4.28 -0.55
C SER A 56 -0.04 -4.43 0.70
N PHE A 57 1.14 -5.02 0.56
CA PHE A 57 2.06 -5.25 1.68
C PHE A 57 3.51 -5.37 1.22
N CYS A 58 4.42 -5.05 2.14
CA CYS A 58 5.87 -5.21 1.93
C CYS A 58 6.28 -6.66 2.18
N SER A 59 7.27 -7.17 1.45
CA SER A 59 7.78 -8.52 1.70
C SER A 59 9.26 -8.66 1.39
N GLY A 60 9.97 -9.34 2.28
CA GLY A 60 11.40 -9.63 2.13
C GLY A 60 12.24 -8.37 2.36
N ASN A 61 13.07 -8.04 1.38
CA ASN A 61 14.10 -6.99 1.49
C ASN A 61 13.71 -5.67 0.82
N VAL A 62 12.42 -5.49 0.48
CA VAL A 62 11.93 -4.29 -0.18
C VAL A 62 10.88 -3.64 0.69
N ASP A 63 11.18 -2.44 1.18
CA ASP A 63 10.31 -1.65 2.07
C ASP A 63 9.17 -0.93 1.30
N LEU A 64 8.76 -1.48 0.16
CA LEU A 64 7.67 -0.96 -0.66
C LEU A 64 6.55 -1.99 -0.78
N PRO A 65 5.27 -1.53 -0.82
CA PRO A 65 4.12 -2.42 -0.83
C PRO A 65 3.84 -3.00 -2.23
N LEU A 66 4.80 -3.76 -2.76
CA LEU A 66 4.78 -4.29 -4.12
C LEU A 66 3.98 -5.58 -4.28
N TYR A 67 3.50 -6.17 -3.18
CA TYR A 67 2.76 -7.43 -3.20
C TYR A 67 1.32 -7.20 -2.81
N TYR A 68 0.42 -7.98 -3.39
CA TYR A 68 -1.00 -7.99 -3.05
C TYR A 68 -1.39 -9.30 -2.40
N GLY A 69 -2.34 -9.26 -1.48
CA GLY A 69 -2.78 -10.43 -0.74
C GLY A 69 -4.23 -10.33 -0.31
N ARG A 70 -4.95 -11.45 -0.41
CA ARG A 70 -6.34 -11.56 0.06
C ARG A 70 -6.37 -12.05 1.51
N ILE A 71 -7.04 -11.33 2.38
CA ILE A 71 -7.27 -11.75 3.77
C ILE A 71 -8.19 -12.97 3.76
N GLN A 72 -7.68 -14.11 4.22
CA GLN A 72 -8.44 -15.36 4.35
C GLN A 72 -9.09 -15.49 5.72
N LYS A 73 -8.39 -15.02 6.75
CA LYS A 73 -8.82 -15.10 8.13
C LYS A 73 -8.15 -14.02 8.95
N ILE A 74 -8.87 -13.51 9.94
CA ILE A 74 -8.33 -12.63 10.97
C ILE A 74 -8.39 -13.40 12.29
N THR A 75 -7.27 -13.45 13.01
CA THR A 75 -7.21 -14.05 14.34
C THR A 75 -6.67 -13.03 15.31
N PHE A 76 -7.10 -13.09 16.56
CA PHE A 76 -6.50 -12.34 17.64
C PHE A 76 -6.04 -13.29 18.74
N THR A 77 -5.02 -12.90 19.48
CA THR A 77 -4.58 -13.60 20.68
C THR A 77 -4.48 -12.59 21.80
N GLN A 78 -5.09 -12.90 22.93
CA GLN A 78 -5.15 -12.04 24.11
C GLN A 78 -4.70 -12.88 25.30
N ALA A 79 -3.48 -12.64 25.79
CA ALA A 79 -3.05 -13.17 27.08
C ALA A 79 -3.52 -12.22 28.20
N PHE A 80 -3.74 -12.74 29.41
CA PHE A 80 -4.18 -11.93 30.56
C PHE A 80 -3.33 -10.66 30.70
N GLU A 81 -4.01 -9.51 30.79
CA GLU A 81 -3.41 -8.16 30.98
C GLU A 81 -2.49 -7.63 29.85
N GLN A 82 -2.40 -8.32 28.71
CA GLN A 82 -1.61 -7.83 27.55
C GLN A 82 -2.47 -7.06 26.54
N GLU A 83 -1.86 -6.50 25.49
CA GLU A 83 -2.59 -5.95 24.35
C GLU A 83 -2.99 -7.07 23.37
N ALA A 84 -4.17 -6.97 22.74
CA ALA A 84 -4.63 -7.96 21.76
C ALA A 84 -3.71 -7.96 20.53
N ILE A 85 -3.10 -9.10 20.23
CA ILE A 85 -2.27 -9.24 19.03
C ILE A 85 -3.14 -9.74 17.88
N TYR A 86 -3.38 -8.87 16.90
CA TYR A 86 -4.08 -9.21 15.67
C TYR A 86 -3.13 -9.82 14.64
N LYS A 87 -3.58 -10.86 13.96
CA LYS A 87 -2.86 -11.53 12.87
C LYS A 87 -3.78 -11.69 11.67
N LEU A 88 -3.29 -11.26 10.52
CA LEU A 88 -3.93 -11.37 9.22
C LEU A 88 -3.35 -12.60 8.51
N HIS A 89 -4.20 -13.58 8.19
CA HIS A 89 -3.84 -14.74 7.40
C HIS A 89 -4.12 -14.40 5.94
N ILE A 90 -3.07 -14.18 5.17
CA ILE A 90 -3.15 -13.62 3.82
C ILE A 90 -2.66 -14.62 2.79
N SER A 91 -3.45 -14.82 1.74
CA SER A 91 -2.99 -15.53 0.55
C SER A 91 -2.47 -14.54 -0.48
N ARG A 92 -1.17 -14.65 -0.80
CA ARG A 92 -0.52 -13.79 -1.80
C ARG A 92 -1.14 -13.98 -3.19
N LEU A 93 -1.28 -12.88 -3.92
CA LEU A 93 -1.69 -12.86 -5.31
C LEU A 93 -0.51 -13.18 -6.24
N LYS A 94 -0.78 -13.90 -7.32
CA LYS A 94 0.18 -14.21 -8.38
C LYS A 94 -0.34 -13.65 -9.70
N ALA A 95 0.45 -12.81 -10.36
CA ALA A 95 0.12 -12.34 -11.70
C ALA A 95 0.00 -13.53 -12.66
N ILE A 96 -1.04 -13.52 -13.49
CA ILE A 96 -1.15 -14.41 -14.65
C ILE A 96 -0.31 -13.84 -15.81
N PRO A 97 -0.01 -14.65 -16.85
CA PRO A 97 0.69 -14.13 -18.02
C PRO A 97 -0.05 -12.94 -18.65
N PHE A 98 0.71 -11.89 -18.98
CA PHE A 98 0.17 -10.72 -19.68
C PHE A 98 -0.07 -11.02 -21.16
N PRO A 99 -0.97 -10.29 -21.82
CA PRO A 99 -1.09 -10.29 -23.27
C PRO A 99 0.25 -10.03 -23.97
N GLU A 100 0.42 -10.56 -25.19
CA GLU A 100 1.68 -10.50 -25.94
C GLU A 100 2.16 -9.07 -26.24
N ASN A 101 1.23 -8.11 -26.31
CA ASN A 101 1.56 -6.70 -26.55
C ASN A 101 2.13 -5.99 -25.31
N VAL A 102 2.12 -6.62 -24.12
CA VAL A 102 2.72 -6.06 -22.91
C VAL A 102 4.18 -6.49 -22.81
N ILE A 103 5.07 -5.52 -22.73
CA ILE A 103 6.50 -5.73 -22.60
C ILE A 103 6.80 -6.19 -21.17
N GLN A 104 7.14 -7.46 -21.01
CA GLN A 104 7.37 -8.07 -19.70
C GLN A 104 8.80 -7.86 -19.19
N TRP A 105 8.98 -7.87 -17.87
CA TRP A 105 10.30 -8.01 -17.25
C TRP A 105 11.01 -9.29 -17.73
N LYS A 106 12.32 -9.17 -17.98
CA LYS A 106 13.20 -10.32 -18.20
C LYS A 106 13.46 -11.06 -16.89
N ASP A 107 13.73 -10.33 -15.81
CA ASP A 107 13.82 -10.91 -14.47
C ASP A 107 12.41 -11.15 -13.89
N LYS A 108 11.99 -12.42 -13.86
CA LYS A 108 10.67 -12.84 -13.38
C LYS A 108 10.48 -12.74 -11.85
N ARG A 109 11.51 -12.31 -11.11
CA ARG A 109 11.42 -12.06 -9.67
C ARG A 109 10.85 -10.68 -9.35
N ILE A 110 10.88 -9.75 -10.30
CA ILE A 110 10.28 -8.41 -10.12
C ILE A 110 8.76 -8.56 -9.94
N PRO A 111 8.20 -8.08 -8.82
CA PRO A 111 6.76 -8.10 -8.62
C PRO A 111 6.06 -7.18 -9.61
N PHE A 112 4.82 -7.53 -9.96
CA PHE A 112 3.98 -6.72 -10.84
C PHE A 112 3.03 -5.89 -9.98
N GLY A 113 3.11 -4.57 -10.09
CA GLY A 113 2.20 -3.63 -9.41
C GLY A 113 0.80 -3.57 -10.01
N CYS A 114 0.64 -3.95 -11.27
CA CYS A 114 -0.65 -3.99 -11.92
C CYS A 114 -0.76 -5.20 -12.85
N GLY A 115 -1.99 -5.62 -13.15
CA GLY A 115 -2.31 -6.79 -13.95
C GLY A 115 -3.51 -7.56 -13.42
N THR A 116 -3.67 -8.77 -13.95
CA THR A 116 -4.65 -9.73 -13.46
C THR A 116 -3.94 -10.77 -12.59
N PHE A 117 -4.55 -11.10 -11.47
CA PHE A 117 -3.95 -11.93 -10.43
C PHE A 117 -4.88 -13.05 -9.99
N LEU A 118 -4.27 -14.19 -9.65
CA LEU A 118 -4.92 -15.31 -8.98
C LEU A 118 -4.45 -15.41 -7.53
N VAL A 119 -5.33 -15.85 -6.64
CA VAL A 119 -4.98 -16.09 -5.24
C VAL A 119 -4.19 -17.40 -5.12
N ARG A 120 -3.01 -17.34 -4.49
CA ARG A 120 -2.24 -18.56 -4.18
C ARG A 120 -2.89 -19.35 -3.06
N LYS A 121 -2.65 -20.66 -3.05
CA LYS A 121 -3.11 -21.55 -1.96
C LYS A 121 -2.31 -21.37 -0.67
N SER A 122 -1.07 -20.87 -0.76
CA SER A 122 -0.23 -20.61 0.40
C SER A 122 -0.78 -19.45 1.24
N VAL A 123 -0.67 -19.57 2.55
CA VAL A 123 -1.07 -18.54 3.52
C VAL A 123 0.18 -18.03 4.24
N GLU A 124 0.30 -16.71 4.31
CA GLU A 124 1.30 -15.97 5.06
C GLU A 124 0.60 -15.28 6.24
N ILE A 125 1.31 -15.12 7.35
CA ILE A 125 0.78 -14.44 8.53
C ILE A 125 1.45 -13.08 8.64
N LEU A 126 0.66 -12.02 8.51
CA LEU A 126 1.09 -10.63 8.66
C LEU A 126 0.42 -9.99 9.87
N THR A 127 1.01 -8.91 10.36
CA THR A 127 0.39 -8.00 11.31
C THR A 127 -0.32 -6.86 10.56
N PRO A 128 -1.26 -6.15 11.20
CA PRO A 128 -1.87 -4.94 10.65
C PRO A 128 -0.90 -3.85 10.17
N ASP A 129 0.30 -3.79 10.75
CA ASP A 129 1.31 -2.80 10.40
C ASP A 129 2.09 -3.14 9.13
N ASP A 130 2.08 -4.41 8.71
CA ASP A 130 2.78 -4.89 7.51
C ASP A 130 2.04 -4.59 6.20
N VAL A 131 0.75 -4.26 6.28
CA VAL A 131 -0.11 -3.94 5.12
C VAL A 131 -0.23 -2.43 4.94
N SER A 132 -0.33 -1.95 3.70
CA SER A 132 -0.35 -0.52 3.38
C SER A 132 -1.71 -0.04 2.89
N LEU A 133 -2.09 -0.42 1.67
CA LEU A 133 -3.29 0.07 0.99
C LEU A 133 -4.32 -1.05 0.83
N GLN A 134 -5.58 -0.79 1.14
CA GLN A 134 -6.67 -1.66 0.71
C GLN A 134 -6.93 -1.44 -0.78
N ILE A 135 -6.87 -2.50 -1.57
CA ILE A 135 -7.13 -2.46 -3.01
C ILE A 135 -8.56 -2.96 -3.28
N VAL A 136 -9.28 -2.22 -4.12
CA VAL A 136 -10.59 -2.62 -4.64
C VAL A 136 -10.40 -3.05 -6.10
N PRO A 137 -10.13 -4.33 -6.38
CA PRO A 137 -9.89 -4.80 -7.74
C PRO A 137 -11.20 -4.95 -8.53
N GLN A 138 -11.09 -4.95 -9.85
CA GLN A 138 -12.13 -5.55 -10.68
C GLN A 138 -12.08 -7.06 -10.51
N THR A 139 -13.22 -7.67 -10.15
CA THR A 139 -13.30 -9.12 -9.95
C THR A 139 -14.00 -9.77 -11.15
N SER A 140 -13.43 -10.87 -11.63
CA SER A 140 -14.01 -11.73 -12.65
C SER A 140 -15.35 -12.34 -12.21
N MET A 141 -16.18 -12.80 -13.16
CA MET A 141 -17.49 -13.37 -12.86
C MET A 141 -17.42 -14.65 -12.02
N ASP A 142 -16.36 -15.44 -12.15
CA ASP A 142 -16.16 -16.66 -11.37
C ASP A 142 -15.53 -16.39 -9.98
N GLY A 143 -15.13 -15.14 -9.71
CA GLY A 143 -14.57 -14.71 -8.43
C GLY A 143 -13.11 -15.10 -8.20
N ASN A 144 -12.43 -15.70 -9.18
CA ASN A 144 -11.09 -16.26 -8.99
C ASN A 144 -9.97 -15.30 -9.41
N GLU A 145 -10.24 -14.46 -10.40
CA GLU A 145 -9.30 -13.47 -10.92
C GLU A 145 -9.64 -12.06 -10.42
N TYR A 146 -8.58 -11.35 -10.03
CA TYR A 146 -8.61 -9.98 -9.57
C TYR A 146 -7.72 -9.11 -10.45
N THR A 147 -8.31 -8.14 -11.12
CA THR A 147 -7.60 -7.19 -11.97
C THR A 147 -7.39 -5.88 -11.23
N ILE A 148 -6.12 -5.50 -11.09
CA ILE A 148 -5.66 -4.26 -10.48
C ILE A 148 -4.94 -3.49 -11.59
N LEU A 149 -5.52 -2.40 -12.06
CA LEU A 149 -4.95 -1.54 -13.09
C LEU A 149 -5.04 -0.09 -12.63
N PRO A 150 -4.10 0.79 -13.05
CA PRO A 150 -4.22 2.21 -12.77
C PRO A 150 -5.53 2.77 -13.32
N LYS A 151 -6.26 3.53 -12.51
CA LYS A 151 -7.53 4.19 -12.84
C LYS A 151 -7.44 5.69 -12.67
N ILE A 152 -8.29 6.42 -13.38
CA ILE A 152 -8.38 7.88 -13.28
C ILE A 152 -8.54 8.32 -11.83
N GLY A 153 -7.71 9.27 -11.41
CA GLY A 153 -7.64 9.80 -10.04
C GLY A 153 -6.74 9.01 -9.09
N ASP A 154 -6.25 7.83 -9.49
CA ASP A 154 -5.28 7.10 -8.67
C ASP A 154 -3.91 7.79 -8.69
N VAL A 155 -3.24 7.76 -7.54
CA VAL A 155 -1.83 8.14 -7.41
C VAL A 155 -0.95 6.89 -7.41
N TRP A 156 0.07 6.87 -8.25
CA TRP A 156 0.97 5.75 -8.43
C TRP A 156 2.43 6.17 -8.38
N ALA A 157 3.27 5.30 -7.82
CA ALA A 157 4.70 5.34 -8.09
C ALA A 157 4.98 4.64 -9.43
N ILE A 158 5.72 5.31 -10.31
CA ILE A 158 6.21 4.74 -11.56
C ILE A 158 7.72 4.68 -11.57
N TYR A 159 8.30 3.70 -12.25
CA TYR A 159 9.74 3.68 -12.50
C TYR A 159 10.09 4.82 -13.46
N ARG A 160 10.94 5.78 -13.03
CA ARG A 160 11.40 6.91 -13.86
C ARG A 160 12.03 6.40 -15.14
N PHE A 161 13.14 5.67 -15.00
CA PHE A 161 13.85 5.01 -16.11
C PHE A 161 13.40 3.55 -16.23
N TRP A 162 12.35 3.30 -16.99
CA TRP A 162 11.78 1.96 -17.13
C TRP A 162 12.39 1.20 -18.32
N THR A 163 12.87 -0.03 -18.08
CA THR A 163 13.32 -0.93 -19.14
C THR A 163 12.99 -2.38 -18.78
N SER A 164 12.68 -3.22 -19.77
CA SER A 164 12.43 -4.66 -19.54
C SER A 164 13.62 -5.43 -18.94
N HIS A 165 14.81 -4.83 -18.97
CA HIS A 165 16.07 -5.40 -18.52
C HIS A 165 16.39 -5.12 -17.04
N LYS A 166 15.56 -4.38 -16.31
CA LYS A 166 15.76 -4.18 -14.85
C LYS A 166 15.87 -5.53 -14.12
N GLU A 167 16.66 -5.53 -13.05
CA GLU A 167 16.84 -6.68 -12.17
C GLU A 167 16.16 -6.48 -10.81
N PHE A 168 15.73 -7.57 -10.18
CA PHE A 168 15.03 -7.52 -8.88
C PHE A 168 15.83 -6.81 -7.78
N LYS A 169 17.16 -6.94 -7.79
CA LYS A 169 18.04 -6.32 -6.79
C LYS A 169 17.98 -4.79 -6.81
N ASP A 170 17.61 -4.20 -7.94
CA ASP A 170 17.58 -2.75 -8.14
C ASP A 170 16.23 -2.13 -7.73
N VAL A 171 15.18 -2.94 -7.51
CA VAL A 171 13.82 -2.45 -7.26
C VAL A 171 13.74 -1.50 -6.04
N GLY A 172 14.50 -1.76 -4.97
CA GLY A 172 14.56 -0.89 -3.80
C GLY A 172 15.39 0.40 -3.98
N TYR A 173 16.20 0.47 -5.05
CA TYR A 173 17.13 1.57 -5.34
C TYR A 173 16.79 2.29 -6.66
N CYS A 174 15.66 1.96 -7.27
CA CYS A 174 15.19 2.63 -8.48
C CYS A 174 14.83 4.08 -8.19
N ASN A 175 14.97 4.93 -9.21
CA ASN A 175 14.34 6.23 -9.22
C ASN A 175 12.88 6.08 -9.61
N TYR A 176 12.03 6.75 -8.83
CA TYR A 176 10.59 6.75 -9.00
C TYR A 176 10.08 8.17 -9.21
N ASP A 177 9.05 8.28 -10.04
CA ASP A 177 8.19 9.46 -10.11
C ASP A 177 6.84 9.12 -9.49
N ILE A 178 6.23 10.12 -8.86
CA ILE A 178 4.85 10.02 -8.38
C ILE A 178 3.96 10.67 -9.41
N VAL A 179 2.90 9.98 -9.82
CA VAL A 179 1.98 10.48 -10.84
C VAL A 179 0.53 10.29 -10.44
N GLU A 180 -0.32 11.22 -10.88
CA GLU A 180 -1.77 11.02 -10.94
C GLU A 180 -2.14 10.46 -12.32
N VAL A 181 -3.04 9.49 -12.38
CA VAL A 181 -3.65 9.04 -13.63
C VAL A 181 -4.80 9.96 -14.02
N LEU A 182 -4.71 10.61 -15.18
CA LEU A 182 -5.73 11.51 -15.72
C LEU A 182 -6.70 10.83 -16.69
N ASP A 183 -6.24 9.79 -17.40
CA ASP A 183 -7.04 8.99 -18.34
C ASP A 183 -6.51 7.55 -18.37
N ASP A 184 -7.40 6.56 -18.42
CA ASP A 184 -7.06 5.13 -18.52
C ASP A 184 -7.75 4.40 -19.70
N ALA A 185 -8.43 5.11 -20.62
CA ALA A 185 -9.28 4.52 -21.65
C ALA A 185 -8.51 3.82 -22.78
N LEU A 186 -7.49 4.48 -23.36
CA LEU A 186 -6.67 3.92 -24.45
C LEU A 186 -5.27 3.61 -23.95
N ASP A 187 -4.44 4.64 -23.83
CA ASP A 187 -3.18 4.65 -23.09
C ASP A 187 -3.37 5.42 -21.79
N TYR A 188 -2.41 5.33 -20.86
CA TYR A 188 -2.51 6.07 -19.61
C TYR A 188 -2.00 7.49 -19.81
N LYS A 189 -2.88 8.48 -19.66
CA LYS A 189 -2.46 9.88 -19.53
C LYS A 189 -2.16 10.12 -18.06
N VAL A 190 -0.97 10.60 -17.74
CA VAL A 190 -0.54 10.83 -16.37
C VAL A 190 -0.02 12.24 -16.17
N LEU A 191 -0.14 12.76 -14.94
CA LEU A 191 0.42 14.02 -14.48
C LEU A 191 1.49 13.75 -13.44
N ALA A 192 2.70 14.25 -13.65
CA ALA A 192 3.76 14.23 -12.65
C ALA A 192 3.37 15.08 -11.43
N LEU A 193 3.60 14.51 -10.25
CA LEU A 193 3.43 15.18 -8.97
C LEU A 193 4.80 15.40 -8.32
N GLU A 194 4.94 16.53 -7.64
CA GLU A 194 6.15 16.87 -6.89
C GLU A 194 5.84 17.12 -5.41
N PRO A 195 6.81 16.90 -4.50
CA PRO A 195 6.62 17.22 -3.09
C PRO A 195 6.29 18.70 -2.92
N ALA A 196 5.21 18.98 -2.21
CA ALA A 196 4.80 20.34 -1.91
C ALA A 196 5.53 20.80 -0.63
N PHE A 197 6.56 21.64 -0.81
CA PHE A 197 7.36 22.15 0.30
C PHE A 197 6.68 23.32 1.01
N TYR A 198 6.19 23.08 2.22
CA TYR A 198 5.69 24.12 3.12
C TYR A 198 6.77 24.48 4.16
N ASN A 199 6.65 25.65 4.79
CA ASN A 199 7.62 26.14 5.79
C ASN A 199 7.91 25.09 6.87
N ASP A 200 9.18 25.02 7.31
CA ASP A 200 9.81 24.38 8.49
C ASP A 200 9.17 23.24 9.31
N ASP A 201 8.08 22.60 8.87
CA ASP A 201 7.53 21.41 9.50
C ASP A 201 8.24 20.13 9.02
N GLU A 202 8.29 19.13 9.90
CA GLU A 202 8.81 17.77 9.65
C GLU A 202 8.07 16.99 8.55
N ASP A 203 6.93 17.50 8.08
CA ASP A 203 6.01 16.83 7.15
C ASP A 203 6.30 17.11 5.66
N LYS A 204 7.56 17.42 5.31
CA LYS A 204 7.96 17.89 3.96
C LYS A 204 7.63 16.93 2.80
N ASN A 205 7.32 15.67 3.09
CA ASN A 205 7.11 14.62 2.10
C ASN A 205 5.74 13.92 2.20
N THR A 206 4.80 14.46 2.98
CA THR A 206 3.42 13.92 3.04
C THR A 206 2.50 14.57 2.02
N PHE A 207 2.87 15.72 1.45
CA PHE A 207 2.03 16.46 0.52
C PHE A 207 2.65 16.54 -0.87
N PHE A 208 1.84 16.33 -1.90
CA PHE A 208 2.23 16.42 -3.31
C PHE A 208 1.29 17.34 -4.07
N GLU A 209 1.83 18.16 -4.96
CA GLU A 209 1.05 18.99 -5.89
C GLU A 209 1.42 18.68 -7.34
N ALA A 210 0.63 19.20 -8.28
CA ALA A 210 0.94 19.08 -9.70
C ALA A 210 2.29 19.72 -9.98
N ALA A 211 3.20 19.00 -10.62
CA ALA A 211 4.53 19.53 -10.91
C ALA A 211 4.43 20.74 -11.85
N GLU A 212 5.13 21.83 -11.51
CA GLU A 212 5.18 23.02 -12.38
C GLU A 212 6.10 22.82 -13.60
N SER A 213 7.11 21.97 -13.43
CA SER A 213 8.08 21.65 -14.48
C SER A 213 8.57 20.21 -14.33
N LYS A 214 9.09 19.66 -15.42
CA LYS A 214 9.60 18.29 -15.41
C LYS A 214 10.98 18.26 -14.76
N HIS A 215 11.23 17.23 -13.96
CA HIS A 215 12.53 17.04 -13.33
C HIS A 215 13.64 16.91 -14.39
N SER A 216 14.81 17.49 -14.15
CA SER A 216 15.92 17.56 -15.12
C SER A 216 16.50 16.19 -15.51
N ASP A 217 16.28 15.18 -14.66
CA ASP A 217 16.68 13.79 -14.90
C ASP A 217 15.53 12.89 -15.40
N CYS A 218 14.44 13.46 -15.90
CA CYS A 218 13.33 12.67 -16.42
C CYS A 218 13.72 11.78 -17.60
N ASP A 219 12.93 10.74 -17.85
CA ASP A 219 13.12 9.88 -19.01
C ASP A 219 12.79 10.65 -20.30
N GLU A 220 13.74 10.70 -21.24
CA GLU A 220 13.59 11.40 -22.51
C GLU A 220 12.37 10.90 -23.31
N GLU A 221 11.98 9.62 -23.13
CA GLU A 221 10.81 9.05 -23.80
C GLU A 221 9.49 9.74 -23.41
N ASP A 222 9.43 10.37 -22.23
CA ASP A 222 8.22 11.01 -21.74
C ASP A 222 8.03 12.44 -22.28
N GLY A 223 8.99 12.96 -23.04
CA GLY A 223 8.99 14.35 -23.54
C GLY A 223 9.19 15.40 -22.44
N PRO A 224 9.07 16.70 -22.75
CA PRO A 224 9.38 17.77 -21.81
C PRO A 224 8.23 18.14 -20.87
N GLU A 225 7.02 17.62 -21.11
CA GLU A 225 5.81 18.01 -20.39
C GLU A 225 5.63 17.21 -19.10
N VAL A 226 5.02 17.85 -18.08
CA VAL A 226 4.63 17.22 -16.82
C VAL A 226 3.42 16.29 -16.99
N ILE A 227 2.66 16.49 -18.06
CA ILE A 227 1.62 15.56 -18.52
C ILE A 227 2.17 14.75 -19.67
N PHE A 228 2.11 13.42 -19.58
CA PHE A 228 2.63 12.54 -20.61
C PHE A 228 1.84 11.23 -20.71
N MET A 229 2.15 10.43 -21.73
CA MET A 229 1.44 9.19 -22.03
C MET A 229 2.31 7.98 -21.69
N ILE A 230 1.75 7.01 -20.96
CA ILE A 230 2.33 5.69 -20.79
C ILE A 230 1.52 4.70 -21.62
N PRO A 231 2.11 4.11 -22.69
CA PRO A 231 1.41 3.10 -23.49
C PRO A 231 0.98 1.90 -22.65
N LYS A 232 -0.18 1.28 -22.95
CA LYS A 232 -0.62 0.05 -22.27
C LYS A 232 0.41 -1.08 -22.39
N SER A 233 1.18 -1.12 -23.49
CA SER A 233 2.29 -2.06 -23.68
C SER A 233 3.40 -1.90 -22.64
N LYS A 234 3.54 -0.71 -22.03
CA LYS A 234 4.48 -0.36 -20.96
C LYS A 234 3.82 -0.25 -19.59
N MET A 235 2.63 -0.82 -19.37
CA MET A 235 1.91 -0.75 -18.09
C MET A 235 2.72 -1.26 -16.89
N LEU A 236 3.73 -2.11 -17.10
CA LEU A 236 4.63 -2.54 -16.04
C LEU A 236 5.57 -1.44 -15.51
N ARG A 237 5.48 -0.23 -16.06
CA ARG A 237 6.10 0.97 -15.50
C ARG A 237 5.46 1.41 -14.19
N PHE A 238 4.20 1.06 -13.96
CA PHE A 238 3.51 1.27 -12.69
C PHE A 238 4.03 0.27 -11.64
N SER A 239 4.64 0.80 -10.57
CA SER A 239 5.29 0.00 -9.52
C SER A 239 4.29 -0.40 -8.44
N HIS A 240 3.62 0.58 -7.83
CA HIS A 240 2.58 0.36 -6.82
C HIS A 240 1.74 1.63 -6.66
N GLN A 241 0.51 1.44 -6.23
CA GLN A 241 -0.40 2.53 -5.89
C GLN A 241 -0.03 3.13 -4.54
N ILE A 242 -0.08 4.45 -4.44
CA ILE A 242 0.16 5.20 -3.21
C ILE A 242 -1.20 5.61 -2.63
N PRO A 243 -1.50 5.28 -1.36
CA PRO A 243 -2.65 5.85 -0.68
C PRO A 243 -2.56 7.38 -0.70
N ALA A 244 -3.52 8.04 -1.31
CA ALA A 244 -3.56 9.49 -1.44
C ALA A 244 -4.98 10.01 -1.20
N SER A 245 -5.09 11.15 -0.51
CA SER A 245 -6.33 11.89 -0.32
C SER A 245 -6.17 13.31 -0.82
N ARG A 246 -7.11 13.79 -1.62
CA ARG A 246 -7.15 15.20 -2.02
C ARG A 246 -7.62 16.04 -0.85
N VAL A 247 -6.83 17.05 -0.50
CA VAL A 247 -7.09 17.98 0.58
C VAL A 247 -6.88 19.41 0.09
N THR A 248 -7.69 20.34 0.58
CA THR A 248 -7.47 21.77 0.36
C THR A 248 -6.69 22.33 1.53
N LYS A 249 -5.53 22.93 1.26
CA LYS A 249 -4.68 23.59 2.26
C LYS A 249 -4.43 25.03 1.90
N GLU A 250 -4.35 25.89 2.92
CA GLU A 250 -3.88 27.26 2.76
C GLU A 250 -2.35 27.27 2.73
N ILE A 251 -1.79 27.72 1.62
CA ILE A 251 -0.36 27.76 1.34
C ILE A 251 -0.03 29.17 0.92
N ARG A 252 0.76 29.87 1.76
CA ARG A 252 1.15 31.28 1.55
C ARG A 252 -0.04 32.23 1.34
N GLY A 253 -1.17 31.94 1.96
CA GLY A 253 -2.41 32.73 1.86
C GLY A 253 -3.37 32.30 0.75
N ASP A 254 -2.97 31.33 -0.08
CA ASP A 254 -3.82 30.78 -1.16
C ASP A 254 -4.29 29.36 -0.82
N LEU A 255 -5.58 29.08 -1.03
CA LEU A 255 -6.09 27.72 -0.93
C LEU A 255 -5.68 26.92 -2.18
N LYS A 256 -4.80 25.93 -2.00
CA LYS A 256 -4.46 24.97 -3.05
C LYS A 256 -5.00 23.58 -2.72
N GLU A 257 -5.36 22.84 -3.77
CA GLU A 257 -5.65 21.42 -3.68
C GLU A 257 -4.35 20.62 -3.82
N VAL A 258 -4.08 19.74 -2.86
CA VAL A 258 -2.87 18.92 -2.80
C VAL A 258 -3.21 17.49 -2.39
N PHE A 259 -2.32 16.56 -2.67
CA PHE A 259 -2.44 15.17 -2.26
C PHE A 259 -1.72 14.93 -0.95
N GLU A 260 -2.45 14.57 0.09
CA GLU A 260 -1.88 13.96 1.30
C GLU A 260 -1.65 12.47 1.05
N VAL A 261 -0.41 12.00 1.16
CA VAL A 261 0.00 10.63 0.86
C VAL A 261 0.52 9.87 2.08
N ASP A 262 0.32 8.56 2.11
CA ASP A 262 0.94 7.69 3.12
C ASP A 262 2.45 7.55 2.83
N THR A 263 3.27 8.14 3.70
CA THR A 263 4.72 8.12 3.54
C THR A 263 5.27 6.71 3.47
N LYS A 264 4.67 5.70 4.14
CA LYS A 264 5.14 4.31 4.10
C LYS A 264 5.09 3.71 2.69
N ALA A 265 4.22 4.22 1.83
CA ALA A 265 4.16 3.81 0.42
C ALA A 265 5.08 4.64 -0.49
N LEU A 266 5.74 5.70 0.01
CA LEU A 266 6.67 6.48 -0.81
C LEU A 266 8.04 5.79 -0.94
N PRO A 267 8.58 5.67 -2.17
CA PRO A 267 9.96 5.28 -2.39
C PRO A 267 10.96 6.18 -1.68
N SER A 268 12.03 5.59 -1.14
CA SER A 268 13.11 6.33 -0.47
C SER A 268 13.75 7.39 -1.39
N SER A 269 13.84 7.13 -2.69
CA SER A 269 14.34 8.10 -3.69
C SER A 269 13.54 9.39 -3.76
N VAL A 270 12.23 9.34 -3.44
CA VAL A 270 11.33 10.50 -3.44
C VAL A 270 11.40 11.24 -2.11
N ARG A 271 11.83 10.58 -1.03
CA ARG A 271 11.92 11.18 0.31
C ARG A 271 13.16 12.06 0.52
N PHE A 272 14.15 12.03 -0.38
CA PHE A 272 15.40 12.76 -0.21
C PHE A 272 15.79 13.49 -1.52
N GLN A 273 15.23 14.68 -1.73
CA GLN A 273 15.85 15.67 -2.59
C GLN A 273 16.30 16.85 -1.71
N PHE A 274 17.44 16.67 -1.06
CA PHE A 274 18.22 17.77 -0.50
C PHE A 274 19.57 17.80 -1.22
N TYR A 275 19.77 18.80 -2.06
CA TYR A 275 21.07 19.43 -2.30
C TYR A 275 20.86 20.91 -2.61
#